data_AF-A0A4Y2VEJ3-F1
#
_entry.id   AF-A0A4Y2VEJ3-F1
#
_cell.length_a   1.000
_cell.length_b   1.000
_cell.length_c   1.000
_cell.angle_alpha   90.00
_cell.angle_beta   90.00
_cell.angle_gamma   90.00
#
_symmetry.space_group_name_H-M   'P 1'
#
loop_
_entity.id
_entity.type
_entity.pdbx_description
1 polymer ?
#
loop_
_entity_poly.entity_id
_entity_poly.type
_entity_poly.pdbx_seq_one_letter_code
_entity_poly.pdbx_strand_id
1 'polypeptide(L)'
;MKGNAYMGFRKADPKTTKQIVRDVLREERKMGSACNSRKCQESRKRGCDTIREQERQSLFVEFWLTMSLDLKNMFACSTVDIKSTKRKTVKGDDMRQKMSSLFHASTLREQ
;
A
#
# COMPACT_ATOMS: atom_id res chain seq x y z
N MET A 1 -4.87 11.16 7.67
CA MET A 1 -4.68 10.42 8.94
C MET A 1 -3.19 10.22 9.19
N LYS A 2 -2.69 10.59 10.37
CA LYS A 2 -1.29 10.38 10.76
C LYS A 2 -1.10 8.98 11.37
N GLY A 3 0.12 8.45 11.33
CA GLY A 3 0.46 7.12 11.82
C GLY A 3 0.49 6.96 13.34
N ASN A 4 0.17 8.00 14.11
CA ASN A 4 0.22 7.96 15.58
C ASN A 4 -0.95 7.17 16.18
N ALA A 5 -0.84 6.82 17.46
CA ALA A 5 -1.93 6.19 18.19
C ALA A 5 -3.19 7.09 18.20
N TYR A 6 -4.37 6.47 18.09
CA TYR A 6 -5.63 7.21 18.05
C TYR A 6 -6.79 6.37 18.61
N MET A 7 -7.86 7.05 19.03
CA MET A 7 -9.10 6.40 19.45
C MET A 7 -9.95 6.05 18.23
N GLY A 8 -9.99 4.76 17.90
CA GLY A 8 -10.79 4.17 16.85
C GLY A 8 -12.22 3.88 17.28
N PHE A 9 -13.03 3.52 16.30
CA PHE A 9 -14.44 3.21 16.46
C PHE A 9 -14.69 1.69 16.44
N ARG A 10 -15.67 1.24 17.22
CA ARG A 10 -16.27 -0.10 17.14
C ARG A 10 -17.77 -0.02 17.27
N LYS A 11 -18.46 -1.10 16.86
CA LYS A 11 -19.87 -1.29 17.21
C LYS A 11 -19.98 -1.59 18.70
N ALA A 12 -20.95 -0.96 19.37
CA ALA A 12 -21.25 -1.26 20.76
C ALA A 12 -21.79 -2.70 20.91
N ASP A 13 -22.68 -3.08 19.99
CA ASP A 13 -23.21 -4.45 19.84
C ASP A 13 -22.81 -5.00 18.46
N PRO A 14 -22.15 -6.17 18.37
CA PRO A 14 -21.81 -6.82 17.11
C PRO A 14 -22.99 -7.02 16.16
N LYS A 15 -24.21 -7.19 16.68
CA LYS A 15 -25.43 -7.50 15.93
C LYS A 15 -26.14 -6.27 15.38
N THR A 16 -25.83 -5.06 15.88
CA THR A 16 -26.52 -3.83 15.45
C THR A 16 -25.53 -2.75 15.00
N THR A 17 -25.86 -2.04 13.93
CA THR A 17 -25.07 -0.91 13.40
C THR A 17 -25.50 0.43 13.99
N LYS A 18 -26.53 0.46 14.85
CA LYS A 18 -27.15 1.69 15.33
C LYS A 18 -26.28 2.47 16.33
N GLN A 19 -25.37 1.79 17.02
CA GLN A 19 -24.52 2.40 18.03
C GLN A 19 -23.05 2.10 17.76
N ILE A 20 -22.29 3.15 17.45
CA ILE A 20 -20.85 3.14 17.24
C ILE A 20 -20.21 3.92 18.38
N VAL A 21 -19.25 3.32 19.07
CA VAL A 21 -18.51 3.92 20.19
C VAL A 21 -17.05 4.14 19.79
N ARG A 22 -16.44 5.21 20.32
CA ARG A 22 -15.04 5.60 20.06
C ARG A 22 -14.15 5.33 21.26
N ASP A 23 -13.99 4.05 21.59
CA ASP A 23 -13.30 3.57 22.79
C ASP A 23 -12.14 2.61 22.49
N VAL A 24 -11.83 2.36 21.21
CA VAL A 24 -10.77 1.42 20.84
C VAL A 24 -9.45 2.15 20.69
N LEU A 25 -8.51 1.93 21.60
CA LEU A 25 -7.15 2.41 21.41
C LEU A 25 -6.51 1.67 20.22
N ARG A 26 -6.16 2.42 19.17
CA ARG A 26 -5.39 1.93 18.03
C ARG A 26 -3.96 2.39 18.22
N GLU A 27 -3.04 1.43 18.24
CA GLU A 27 -1.62 1.72 18.37
C GLU A 27 -1.08 2.50 17.18
N GLU A 28 0.03 3.18 17.42
CA GLU A 28 0.81 3.80 16.36
C GLU A 28 1.29 2.77 15.34
N ARG A 29 1.44 3.21 14.10
CA ARG A 29 2.04 2.41 13.03
C ARG A 29 3.51 2.22 13.35
N LYS A 30 3.98 0.99 13.20
CA LYS A 30 5.39 0.62 13.32
C LYS A 30 5.87 0.05 11.99
N MET A 31 7.14 0.31 11.67
CA MET A 31 7.77 -0.31 10.52
C MET A 31 8.00 -1.80 10.79
N GLY A 32 7.61 -2.66 9.86
CA GLY A 32 7.94 -4.09 9.90
C GLY A 32 9.37 -4.36 9.44
N SER A 33 9.83 -5.60 9.62
CA SER A 33 11.12 -6.05 9.08
C SER A 33 11.19 -5.95 7.55
N ALA A 34 12.40 -5.94 7.00
CA ALA A 34 12.60 -6.02 5.56
C ALA A 34 11.98 -7.31 4.97
N CYS A 35 11.63 -7.24 3.69
CA CYS A 35 11.06 -8.39 2.99
C CYS A 35 12.11 -9.50 2.88
N ASN A 36 11.80 -10.68 3.41
CA ASN A 36 12.61 -11.90 3.31
C ASN A 36 11.89 -13.02 2.54
N SER A 37 10.79 -12.69 1.86
CA SER A 37 10.00 -13.67 1.12
C SER A 37 10.78 -14.16 -0.10
N ARG A 38 11.02 -15.47 -0.17
CA ARG A 38 11.65 -16.12 -1.32
C ARG A 38 10.98 -15.77 -2.64
N LYS A 39 9.65 -15.65 -2.66
CA LYS A 39 8.88 -15.25 -3.85
C LYS A 39 9.20 -13.83 -4.32
N CYS A 40 9.58 -12.93 -3.42
CA CYS A 40 9.98 -11.57 -3.78
C CYS A 40 11.40 -11.57 -4.34
N GLN A 41 12.33 -12.26 -3.67
CA GLN A 41 13.72 -12.41 -4.12
C GLN A 41 13.83 -13.04 -5.52
N GLU A 42 13.01 -14.06 -5.81
CA GLU A 42 12.99 -14.71 -7.13
C GLU A 42 12.28 -13.88 -8.20
N SER A 43 11.50 -12.86 -7.81
CA SER A 43 10.68 -12.09 -8.74
C SER A 43 11.43 -10.88 -9.30
N ARG A 44 11.73 -10.93 -10.60
CA ARG A 44 12.24 -9.76 -11.35
C ARG A 44 11.28 -8.55 -11.36
N LYS A 45 10.03 -8.73 -10.90
CA LYS A 45 9.01 -7.67 -10.85
C LYS A 45 8.93 -6.98 -9.49
N ARG A 46 9.47 -7.58 -8.44
CA ARG A 46 9.35 -7.11 -7.06
C ARG A 46 10.76 -6.83 -6.54
N GLY A 47 11.26 -5.61 -6.71
CA GLY A 47 12.58 -5.18 -6.22
C GLY A 47 12.53 -4.83 -4.73
N CYS A 48 12.13 -5.76 -3.87
CA CYS A 48 12.03 -5.49 -2.43
C CYS A 48 13.41 -5.40 -1.76
N ASP A 49 14.35 -6.17 -2.29
CA ASP A 49 15.75 -6.31 -1.92
C ASP A 49 16.63 -5.16 -2.41
N THR A 50 16.13 -4.32 -3.33
CA THR A 50 16.86 -3.13 -3.79
C THR A 50 16.72 -1.93 -2.86
N ILE A 51 15.75 -1.95 -1.95
CA ILE A 51 15.45 -0.81 -1.05
C ILE A 51 16.27 -0.98 0.24
N ARG A 52 17.14 -0.01 0.54
CA ARG A 52 17.94 -0.01 1.77
C ARG A 52 17.07 0.33 2.99
N GLU A 53 17.51 -0.11 4.17
CA GLU A 53 16.76 0.13 5.42
C GLU A 53 16.52 1.63 5.68
N GLN A 54 17.53 2.46 5.41
CA GLN A 54 17.40 3.91 5.56
C GLN A 54 16.34 4.50 4.63
N GLU A 55 16.25 4.03 3.38
CA GLU A 55 15.24 4.48 2.42
C GLU A 55 13.84 4.03 2.86
N ARG A 56 13.72 2.80 3.38
CA ARG A 56 12.47 2.32 3.98
C ARG A 56 12.04 3.24 5.11
N GLN A 57 12.96 3.61 6.00
CA GLN A 57 12.72 4.52 7.13
C GLN A 57 12.23 5.89 6.68
N SER A 58 12.92 6.52 5.73
CA SER A 58 12.51 7.82 5.18
C SER A 58 11.11 7.75 4.57
N LEU A 59 10.84 6.75 3.73
CA LEU A 59 9.53 6.55 3.11
C LEU A 59 8.42 6.38 4.15
N PHE A 60 8.68 5.62 5.21
CA PHE A 60 7.69 5.41 6.27
C PHE A 60 7.40 6.68 7.06
N VAL A 61 8.43 7.42 7.46
CA VAL A 61 8.31 8.67 8.20
C VAL A 61 7.52 9.69 7.37
N GLU A 62 7.94 9.91 6.13
CA GLU A 62 7.28 10.84 5.23
C GLU A 62 5.82 10.44 4.99
N PHE A 63 5.57 9.18 4.65
CA PHE A 63 4.23 8.69 4.34
C PHE A 63 3.30 8.71 5.56
N TRP A 64 3.75 8.28 6.74
CA TRP A 64 2.87 8.15 7.90
C TRP A 64 2.78 9.42 8.76
N LEU A 65 3.87 10.16 8.93
CA LEU A 65 3.95 11.30 9.84
C LEU A 65 3.75 12.65 9.13
N THR A 66 4.25 12.79 7.90
CA THR A 66 4.26 14.06 7.17
C THR A 66 3.07 14.22 6.22
N MET A 67 2.79 13.23 5.37
CA MET A 67 1.79 13.35 4.31
C MET A 67 0.34 13.47 4.83
N SER A 68 -0.46 14.27 4.13
CA SER A 68 -1.93 14.32 4.28
C SER A 68 -2.59 13.07 3.69
N LEU A 69 -3.89 12.86 3.93
CA LEU A 69 -4.58 11.69 3.38
C LEU A 69 -4.61 11.72 1.83
N ASP A 70 -4.82 12.89 1.24
CA ASP A 70 -4.90 13.04 -0.21
C ASP A 70 -3.55 12.79 -0.87
N LEU A 71 -2.47 13.28 -0.26
CA LEU A 71 -1.11 13.01 -0.72
C LEU A 71 -0.75 11.52 -0.63
N LYS A 72 -1.19 10.82 0.43
CA LYS A 72 -1.00 9.37 0.54
C LYS A 72 -1.75 8.60 -0.55
N ASN A 73 -2.98 9.02 -0.86
CA ASN A 73 -3.77 8.41 -1.92
C ASN A 73 -3.10 8.63 -3.29
N MET A 74 -2.66 9.85 -3.55
CA MET A 74 -1.93 10.18 -4.78
C MET A 74 -0.64 9.37 -4.91
N PHE A 75 0.17 9.31 -3.84
CA PHE A 75 1.40 8.52 -3.79
C PHE A 75 1.15 7.03 -4.05
N ALA A 76 0.13 6.46 -3.40
CA ALA A 76 -0.23 5.06 -3.61
C ALA A 76 -0.60 4.79 -5.08
N CYS A 77 -1.40 5.67 -5.69
CA CYS A 77 -1.78 5.57 -7.10
C CYS A 77 -0.59 5.74 -8.06
N SER A 78 0.34 6.64 -7.78
CA SER A 78 1.49 6.90 -8.65
C SER A 78 2.55 5.79 -8.63
N THR A 79 2.58 4.95 -7.58
CA THR A 79 3.55 3.83 -7.49
C THR A 79 3.17 2.62 -8.34
N VAL A 80 1.97 2.57 -8.92
CA VAL A 80 1.47 1.43 -9.68
C VAL A 80 1.31 1.78 -11.15
N ASP A 81 2.09 1.11 -12.00
CA ASP A 81 1.93 1.15 -13.44
C ASP A 81 0.99 0.03 -13.87
N ILE A 82 -0.22 0.41 -14.31
CA ILE A 82 -1.16 -0.54 -14.89
C ILE A 82 -0.92 -0.61 -16.39
N LYS A 83 -0.34 -1.71 -16.86
CA LYS A 83 -0.11 -1.96 -18.30
C LYS A 83 -1.10 -3.03 -18.80
N SER A 84 -1.62 -2.81 -20.00
CA SER A 84 -2.50 -3.77 -20.67
C SER A 84 -1.74 -5.05 -21.02
N THR A 85 -2.40 -6.19 -20.86
CA THR A 85 -1.76 -7.50 -21.08
C THR A 85 -1.53 -7.72 -22.57
N LYS A 86 -0.26 -7.95 -22.96
CA LYS A 86 0.16 -8.10 -24.37
C LYS A 86 -0.40 -9.34 -25.08
N ARG A 87 -0.86 -10.38 -24.37
CA ARG A 87 -1.43 -11.60 -24.96
C ARG A 87 -2.95 -11.57 -24.88
N LYS A 88 -3.62 -11.49 -26.04
CA LYS A 88 -5.03 -11.86 -26.19
C LYS A 88 -5.09 -13.36 -26.50
N THR A 89 -5.55 -14.17 -25.56
CA THR A 89 -5.62 -15.64 -25.75
C THR A 89 -6.89 -16.07 -26.50
N VAL A 90 -7.86 -15.17 -26.72
CA VAL A 90 -9.12 -15.48 -27.42
C VAL A 90 -9.48 -14.33 -28.37
N LYS A 91 -9.91 -14.65 -29.59
CA LYS A 91 -10.62 -13.73 -30.49
C LYS A 91 -12.09 -13.70 -30.06
N GLY A 92 -12.50 -12.66 -29.34
CA GLY A 92 -13.90 -12.47 -28.95
C GLY A 92 -14.03 -11.26 -28.02
N ASP A 93 -15.04 -10.43 -28.25
CA ASP A 93 -15.30 -9.17 -27.54
C ASP A 93 -15.80 -9.35 -26.09
N ASP A 94 -15.81 -10.58 -25.57
CA ASP A 94 -16.21 -10.90 -24.20
C ASP A 94 -15.01 -10.85 -23.25
N MET A 95 -14.50 -9.63 -23.04
CA MET A 95 -13.19 -9.38 -22.44
C MET A 95 -13.31 -9.03 -20.94
N ARG A 96 -13.22 -10.03 -20.05
CA ARG A 96 -12.75 -9.76 -18.67
C ARG A 96 -11.24 -9.50 -18.74
N GLN A 97 -10.85 -8.25 -19.01
CA GLN A 97 -9.45 -7.84 -19.13
C GLN A 97 -8.66 -8.22 -17.87
N LYS A 98 -7.83 -9.27 -17.95
CA LYS A 98 -6.82 -9.55 -16.93
C LYS A 98 -5.75 -8.46 -17.02
N MET A 99 -5.82 -7.46 -16.16
CA MET A 99 -4.82 -6.41 -16.03
C MET A 99 -3.60 -6.93 -15.27
N SER A 100 -2.40 -6.57 -15.71
CA SER A 100 -1.16 -6.86 -14.98
C SER A 100 -0.62 -5.57 -14.35
N SER A 101 -0.51 -5.54 -13.02
CA SER A 101 0.07 -4.42 -12.28
C SER A 101 1.60 -4.57 -12.16
N LEU A 102 2.34 -3.53 -12.52
CA LEU A 102 3.76 -3.36 -12.19
C LEU A 102 3.85 -2.40 -11.01
N PHE A 103 4.65 -2.74 -10.00
CA PHE A 103 4.88 -1.89 -8.84
C PHE A 103 6.26 -1.25 -8.98
N HIS A 104 6.31 0.07 -9.05
CA HIS A 104 7.57 0.80 -8.96
C HIS A 104 7.87 1.09 -7.49
N ALA A 105 8.94 0.50 -6.97
CA ALA A 105 9.56 1.01 -5.76
C ALA A 105 10.46 2.18 -6.15
N SER A 106 9.87 3.31 -6.55
CA SER A 106 10.62 4.50 -6.90
C SER A 106 11.06 5.22 -5.62
N THR A 107 12.36 5.20 -5.34
CA THR A 107 13.04 6.24 -4.56
C THR A 107 12.79 7.58 -5.24
N LEU A 108 12.40 8.61 -4.47
CA LEU A 108 12.31 10.00 -4.91
C LEU A 108 13.60 10.37 -5.67
N ARG A 109 13.51 10.50 -6.99
CA ARG A 109 14.48 11.28 -7.75
C ARG A 109 14.12 12.73 -7.52
N GLU A 110 14.96 13.43 -6.77
CA GLU A 110 14.95 14.88 -6.72
C GLU A 110 15.10 15.43 -8.15
N GLN A 111 14.22 16.38 -8.49
CA GLN A 111 14.38 17.32 -9.58
C GLN A 111 14.55 18.70 -8.96
#